data_AF-W9R075-F1
#
_entry.id   AF-W9R075-F1
#
_cell.length_a   1.000
_cell.length_b   1.000
_cell.length_c   1.000
_cell.angle_alpha   90.00
_cell.angle_beta   90.00
_cell.angle_gamma   90.00
#
_symmetry.space_group_name_H-M   'P 1'
#
loop_
_entity.id
_entity.type
_entity.pdbx_description
1 polymer ?
#
loop_
_entity_poly.entity_id
_entity_poly.type
_entity_poly.pdbx_seq_one_letter_code
_entity_poly.pdbx_strand_id
1 'polypeptide(L)'
;MTWAPAAIIAADKVSFYSCGFLCLQDTLFDARGRHYFRSCYIEGAVDFIWGNGQSFFQACYTKVTASVLGQGGTAYITAQGRESESESTGFVFHSSAIIGTGPAFLGRAYRNHSRVVYYNTHMENIIAPLGWDAWFNVGHEGLLTFAEVKCYGAGANTSARVKWEKQLPIQELRKLIHVNHFLNQDGWIEKQPPS
;
A
#
# COMPACT_ATOMS: atom_id res chain seq x y z
N MET A 1 19.70 0.87 -11.42
CA MET A 1 18.48 0.05 -11.27
C MET A 1 17.51 0.51 -12.34
N THR A 2 17.18 -0.36 -13.28
CA THR A 2 16.18 -0.12 -14.34
C THR A 2 14.81 -0.45 -13.77
N TRP A 3 13.88 0.51 -13.76
CA TRP A 3 12.47 0.28 -13.45
C TRP A 3 11.87 -0.65 -14.51
N ALA A 4 11.12 -1.68 -14.09
CA ALA A 4 10.53 -2.67 -14.99
C ALA A 4 9.06 -2.98 -14.58
N PRO A 5 8.16 -1.99 -14.63
CA PRO A 5 6.79 -2.18 -14.18
C PRO A 5 6.04 -3.19 -15.06
N ALA A 6 5.30 -4.09 -14.41
CA ALA A 6 4.34 -4.95 -15.09
C ALA A 6 3.11 -4.15 -15.57
N ALA A 7 2.73 -3.12 -14.81
CA ALA A 7 1.67 -2.20 -15.19
C ALA A 7 1.98 -0.77 -14.74
N ILE A 8 1.58 0.19 -15.58
CA ILE A 8 1.57 1.62 -15.28
C ILE A 8 0.12 2.10 -15.40
N ILE A 9 -0.42 2.69 -14.33
CA ILE A 9 -1.80 3.16 -14.28
C ILE A 9 -1.79 4.67 -14.00
N ALA A 10 -2.23 5.46 -14.99
CA ALA A 10 -2.17 6.92 -14.94
C ALA A 10 -3.47 7.61 -15.38
N ALA A 11 -4.57 6.85 -15.45
CA ALA A 11 -5.91 7.30 -15.84
C ALA A 11 -6.83 7.37 -14.61
N ASP A 12 -7.82 8.27 -14.60
CA ASP A 12 -8.79 8.30 -13.50
C ASP A 12 -9.87 7.22 -13.68
N LYS A 13 -10.39 6.70 -12.56
CA LYS A 13 -11.52 5.74 -12.52
C LYS A 13 -11.23 4.39 -13.19
N VAL A 14 -10.12 3.77 -12.81
CA VAL A 14 -9.72 2.44 -13.31
C VAL A 14 -10.03 1.38 -12.28
N SER A 15 -10.61 0.26 -12.71
CA SER A 15 -10.86 -0.88 -11.82
C SER A 15 -10.29 -2.17 -12.36
N PHE A 16 -9.72 -2.96 -11.46
CA PHE A 16 -9.18 -4.28 -11.74
C PHE A 16 -9.88 -5.29 -10.83
N TYR A 17 -10.40 -6.36 -11.45
CA TYR A 17 -11.09 -7.45 -10.75
C TYR A 17 -10.38 -8.75 -11.08
N SER A 18 -9.89 -9.46 -10.05
CA SER A 18 -9.24 -10.77 -10.21
C SER A 18 -8.04 -10.77 -11.17
N CYS A 19 -7.29 -9.65 -11.21
CA CYS A 19 -6.09 -9.52 -12.04
C CYS A 19 -4.81 -9.91 -11.28
N GLY A 20 -3.78 -10.33 -12.01
CA GLY A 20 -2.44 -10.57 -11.49
C GLY A 20 -1.42 -9.57 -12.03
N PHE A 21 -0.59 -8.99 -11.14
CA PHE A 21 0.55 -8.15 -11.51
C PHE A 21 1.82 -8.73 -10.86
N LEU A 22 2.80 -9.13 -11.68
CA LEU A 22 3.99 -9.83 -11.20
C LEU A 22 5.25 -9.22 -11.83
N CYS A 23 6.15 -8.73 -10.99
CA CYS A 23 7.52 -8.39 -11.33
C CYS A 23 8.37 -8.45 -10.05
N LEU A 24 9.57 -7.90 -10.04
CA LEU A 24 10.43 -7.87 -8.86
C LEU A 24 10.47 -6.49 -8.20
N GLN A 25 10.93 -5.49 -8.96
CA GLN A 25 10.99 -4.11 -8.53
C GLN A 25 10.01 -3.28 -9.35
N ASP A 26 9.33 -2.34 -8.69
CA ASP A 26 8.43 -1.39 -9.34
C ASP A 26 7.23 -2.06 -10.05
N THR A 27 6.78 -3.26 -9.60
CA THR A 27 5.76 -4.10 -10.27
C THR A 27 4.54 -3.32 -10.74
N LEU A 28 3.91 -2.57 -9.85
CA LEU A 28 2.70 -1.81 -10.10
C LEU A 28 2.99 -0.32 -9.89
N PHE A 29 3.18 0.41 -10.98
CA PHE A 29 3.27 1.86 -10.94
C PHE A 29 1.87 2.46 -10.96
N ASP A 30 1.33 2.63 -9.76
CA ASP A 30 0.06 3.26 -9.47
C ASP A 30 0.22 4.80 -9.43
N ALA A 31 0.37 5.38 -10.62
CA ALA A 31 0.97 6.70 -10.80
C ALA A 31 0.07 7.85 -10.35
N ARG A 32 -1.16 7.92 -10.85
CA ARG A 32 -2.13 8.99 -10.56
C ARG A 32 -3.55 8.58 -10.96
N GLY A 33 -4.54 9.19 -10.30
CA GLY A 33 -5.97 8.91 -10.53
C GLY A 33 -6.57 8.06 -9.42
N ARG A 34 -7.86 7.74 -9.56
CA ARG A 34 -8.59 6.88 -8.62
C ARG A 34 -8.65 5.44 -9.14
N HIS A 35 -8.14 4.49 -8.35
CA HIS A 35 -8.07 3.09 -8.76
C HIS A 35 -8.66 2.15 -7.74
N TYR A 36 -9.45 1.19 -8.21
CA TYR A 36 -10.05 0.15 -7.38
C TYR A 36 -9.51 -1.21 -7.78
N PHE A 37 -8.90 -1.92 -6.84
CA PHE A 37 -8.42 -3.28 -7.05
C PHE A 37 -9.24 -4.21 -6.16
N ARG A 38 -9.91 -5.20 -6.75
CA ARG A 38 -10.71 -6.17 -6.01
C ARG A 38 -10.27 -7.58 -6.35
N SER A 39 -9.95 -8.37 -5.32
CA SER A 39 -9.54 -9.77 -5.49
C SER A 39 -8.31 -9.96 -6.39
N CYS A 40 -7.46 -8.94 -6.48
CA CYS A 40 -6.25 -8.98 -7.29
C CYS A 40 -5.10 -9.65 -6.54
N TYR A 41 -4.12 -10.11 -7.31
CA TYR A 41 -2.87 -10.66 -6.83
C TYR A 41 -1.72 -9.76 -7.31
N ILE A 42 -0.86 -9.33 -6.39
CA ILE A 42 0.26 -8.43 -6.68
C ILE A 42 1.53 -9.03 -6.06
N GLU A 43 2.56 -9.26 -6.87
CA GLU A 43 3.81 -9.90 -6.46
C GLU A 43 5.03 -9.02 -6.76
N GLY A 44 5.94 -8.94 -5.79
CA GLY A 44 7.23 -8.28 -5.94
C GLY A 44 8.04 -8.22 -4.66
N ALA A 45 9.13 -7.45 -4.69
CA ALA A 45 10.06 -7.33 -3.56
C ALA A 45 10.43 -5.88 -3.23
N VAL A 46 10.75 -5.03 -4.22
CA VAL A 46 11.24 -3.65 -3.96
C VAL A 46 10.26 -2.63 -4.53
N ASP A 47 9.70 -1.78 -3.66
CA ASP A 47 8.76 -0.71 -4.00
C ASP A 47 7.66 -1.16 -4.97
N PHE A 48 7.21 -2.39 -4.83
CA PHE A 48 6.51 -3.04 -5.94
C PHE A 48 5.07 -2.55 -6.11
N ILE A 49 4.55 -1.74 -5.17
CA ILE A 49 3.34 -0.91 -5.35
C ILE A 49 3.73 0.55 -5.04
N TRP A 50 3.83 1.39 -6.06
CA TRP A 50 4.39 2.74 -5.88
C TRP A 50 3.71 3.78 -6.76
N GLY A 51 3.89 5.05 -6.41
CA GLY A 51 3.28 6.19 -7.10
C GLY A 51 2.35 7.01 -6.22
N ASN A 52 1.55 7.89 -6.84
CA ASN A 52 0.67 8.84 -6.14
C ASN A 52 -0.82 8.62 -6.47
N GLY A 53 -1.22 7.39 -6.79
CA GLY A 53 -2.63 7.04 -6.96
C GLY A 53 -3.45 7.19 -5.68
N GLN A 54 -4.74 7.44 -5.85
CA GLN A 54 -5.76 7.30 -4.80
C GLN A 54 -6.38 5.91 -4.97
N SER A 55 -5.91 4.93 -4.21
CA SER A 55 -6.13 3.54 -4.56
C SER A 55 -6.61 2.70 -3.40
N PHE A 56 -7.62 1.87 -3.68
CA PHE A 56 -8.24 1.01 -2.69
C PHE A 56 -8.11 -0.45 -3.13
N PHE A 57 -7.31 -1.21 -2.38
CA PHE A 57 -7.00 -2.62 -2.61
C PHE A 57 -7.85 -3.47 -1.66
N GLN A 58 -8.97 -3.99 -2.17
CA GLN A 58 -9.93 -4.76 -1.41
C GLN A 58 -9.81 -6.26 -1.66
N ALA A 59 -9.69 -7.05 -0.60
CA ALA A 59 -9.60 -8.51 -0.68
C ALA A 59 -8.47 -8.99 -1.62
N CYS A 60 -7.37 -8.24 -1.67
CA CYS A 60 -6.24 -8.55 -2.54
C CYS A 60 -5.20 -9.41 -1.80
N TYR A 61 -4.42 -10.17 -2.57
CA TYR A 61 -3.23 -10.86 -2.10
C TYR A 61 -1.99 -10.09 -2.53
N THR A 62 -1.21 -9.64 -1.56
CA THR A 62 0.08 -9.01 -1.76
C THR A 62 1.17 -10.02 -1.40
N LYS A 63 1.86 -10.58 -2.39
CA LYS A 63 2.91 -11.57 -2.16
C LYS A 63 4.30 -10.94 -2.26
N VAL A 64 5.06 -11.06 -1.18
CA VAL A 64 6.43 -10.57 -1.10
C VAL A 64 7.42 -11.66 -1.48
N THR A 65 8.34 -11.36 -2.39
CA THR A 65 9.44 -12.25 -2.80
C THR A 65 10.80 -11.77 -2.30
N ALA A 66 10.92 -11.43 -1.01
CA ALA A 66 12.17 -10.90 -0.45
C ALA A 66 13.37 -11.85 -0.59
N SER A 67 13.13 -13.17 -0.59
CA SER A 67 14.17 -14.20 -0.71
C SER A 67 15.06 -14.08 -1.95
N VAL A 68 14.55 -13.51 -3.06
CA VAL A 68 15.34 -13.36 -4.28
C VAL A 68 16.31 -12.19 -4.26
N LEU A 69 16.23 -11.31 -3.25
CA LEU A 69 17.10 -10.13 -3.14
C LEU A 69 18.50 -10.46 -2.60
N GLY A 70 18.71 -11.67 -2.06
CA GLY A 70 19.99 -12.09 -1.50
C GLY A 70 20.40 -11.32 -0.24
N GLN A 71 21.67 -11.41 0.15
CA GLN A 71 22.17 -10.75 1.34
C GLN A 71 22.24 -9.22 1.16
N GLY A 72 21.66 -8.49 2.11
CA GLY A 72 21.64 -7.02 2.11
C GLY A 72 20.48 -6.40 1.31
N GLY A 73 19.67 -7.23 0.64
CA GLY A 73 18.44 -6.78 0.00
C GLY A 73 17.31 -6.54 0.99
N THR A 74 16.66 -5.38 0.88
CA THR A 74 15.49 -5.04 1.72
C THR A 74 14.25 -4.97 0.85
N ALA A 75 13.20 -5.71 1.24
CA ALA A 75 11.92 -5.66 0.56
C ALA A 75 11.03 -4.54 1.13
N TYR A 76 10.33 -3.85 0.24
CA TYR A 76 9.37 -2.78 0.56
C TYR A 76 8.11 -3.00 -0.26
N ILE A 77 6.97 -3.12 0.41
CA ILE A 77 5.69 -3.36 -0.28
C ILE A 77 5.25 -2.11 -1.01
N THR A 78 5.18 -0.98 -0.29
CA THR A 78 4.72 0.28 -0.88
C THR A 78 5.76 1.38 -0.88
N ALA A 79 5.78 2.19 -1.94
CA ALA A 79 6.46 3.48 -1.97
C ALA A 79 5.50 4.57 -2.45
N GLN A 80 4.62 5.02 -1.54
CA GLN A 80 3.56 5.98 -1.88
C GLN A 80 4.14 7.40 -1.92
N GLY A 81 3.77 8.16 -2.96
CA GLY A 81 4.36 9.46 -3.33
C GLY A 81 3.45 10.69 -3.20
N ARG A 82 2.60 10.79 -2.18
CA ARG A 82 1.80 11.97 -1.86
C ARG A 82 2.68 13.11 -1.37
N GLU A 83 2.50 14.29 -1.95
CA GLU A 83 3.41 15.43 -1.77
C GLU A 83 2.83 16.52 -0.85
N SER A 84 1.53 16.52 -0.59
CA SER A 84 0.87 17.56 0.21
C SER A 84 -0.35 17.08 0.99
N GLU A 85 -0.70 17.81 2.05
CA GLU A 85 -1.91 17.54 2.85
C GLU A 85 -3.22 17.71 2.05
N SER A 86 -3.24 18.59 1.06
CA SER A 86 -4.43 18.85 0.23
C SER A 86 -4.74 17.72 -0.76
N GLU A 87 -3.78 16.84 -1.05
CA GLU A 87 -4.00 15.68 -1.91
C GLU A 87 -4.87 14.60 -1.22
N SER A 88 -5.86 14.09 -1.96
CA SER A 88 -6.70 12.97 -1.54
C SER A 88 -6.06 11.59 -1.76
N THR A 89 -4.83 11.55 -2.29
CA THR A 89 -4.15 10.34 -2.76
C THR A 89 -3.66 9.41 -1.64
N GLY A 90 -3.38 8.16 -1.99
CA GLY A 90 -2.77 7.16 -1.14
C GLY A 90 -3.36 5.79 -1.26
N PHE A 91 -2.71 4.85 -0.57
CA PHE A 91 -2.98 3.43 -0.72
C PHE A 91 -3.70 2.89 0.51
N VAL A 92 -4.88 2.32 0.31
CA VAL A 92 -5.67 1.68 1.36
C VAL A 92 -5.83 0.21 1.03
N PHE A 93 -5.27 -0.66 1.86
CA PHE A 93 -5.47 -2.11 1.79
C PHE A 93 -6.55 -2.50 2.78
N HIS A 94 -7.64 -3.11 2.30
CA HIS A 94 -8.80 -3.42 3.11
C HIS A 94 -9.20 -4.89 2.99
N SER A 95 -9.23 -5.60 4.12
CA SER A 95 -9.56 -7.04 4.15
C SER A 95 -8.67 -7.87 3.22
N SER A 96 -7.40 -7.47 3.09
CA SER A 96 -6.41 -8.08 2.20
C SER A 96 -5.48 -9.02 2.97
N ALA A 97 -4.54 -9.67 2.28
CA ALA A 97 -3.53 -10.51 2.90
C ALA A 97 -2.13 -10.19 2.36
N ILE A 98 -1.15 -10.12 3.25
CA ILE A 98 0.27 -10.04 2.93
C ILE A 98 0.91 -11.39 3.24
N ILE A 99 1.50 -12.00 2.22
CA ILE A 99 2.05 -13.36 2.25
C ILE A 99 3.44 -13.42 1.60
N GLY A 100 4.14 -14.54 1.76
CA GLY A 100 5.34 -14.85 0.97
C GLY A 100 6.62 -14.99 1.81
N THR A 101 7.67 -14.29 1.42
CA THR A 101 8.99 -14.37 2.05
C THR A 101 9.44 -13.00 2.56
N GLY A 102 10.04 -12.97 3.75
CA GLY A 102 10.54 -11.76 4.40
C GLY A 102 12.01 -11.87 4.86
N PRO A 103 12.52 -10.87 5.60
CA PRO A 103 11.77 -9.73 6.14
C PRO A 103 11.40 -8.68 5.08
N ALA A 104 10.28 -8.00 5.27
CA ALA A 104 9.79 -6.93 4.40
C ALA A 104 9.17 -5.78 5.20
N PHE A 105 9.37 -4.55 4.72
CA PHE A 105 8.69 -3.38 5.23
C PHE A 105 7.35 -3.21 4.54
N LEU A 106 6.34 -2.80 5.30
CA LEU A 106 5.00 -2.47 4.81
C LEU A 106 5.04 -1.30 3.81
N GLY A 107 6.01 -0.40 3.99
CA GLY A 107 6.29 0.66 3.04
C GLY A 107 7.41 1.58 3.45
N ARG A 108 7.84 2.39 2.48
CA ARG A 108 8.73 3.53 2.70
C ARG A 108 8.17 4.81 2.09
N ALA A 109 8.47 5.95 2.71
CA ALA A 109 7.92 7.24 2.31
C ALA A 109 8.63 7.80 1.07
N TYR A 110 8.07 7.56 -0.14
CA TYR A 110 8.62 8.12 -1.38
C TYR A 110 8.56 9.65 -1.42
N ARG A 111 7.52 10.23 -0.80
CA ARG A 111 7.34 11.67 -0.63
C ARG A 111 6.96 12.02 0.80
N ASN A 112 7.07 13.30 1.15
CA ASN A 112 6.98 13.83 2.51
C ASN A 112 5.58 13.76 3.15
N HIS A 113 4.51 13.51 2.38
CA HIS A 113 3.14 13.33 2.89
C HIS A 113 2.61 11.93 2.60
N SER A 114 3.52 10.96 2.44
CA SER A 114 3.21 9.58 2.07
C SER A 114 2.10 9.00 2.95
N ARG A 115 1.09 8.37 2.32
CA ARG A 115 -0.09 7.83 3.01
C ARG A 115 -0.40 6.41 2.58
N VAL A 116 -0.29 5.48 3.54
CA VAL A 116 -0.59 4.05 3.38
C VAL A 116 -1.33 3.56 4.61
N VAL A 117 -2.46 2.90 4.40
CA VAL A 117 -3.27 2.33 5.48
C VAL A 117 -3.55 0.86 5.20
N TYR A 118 -3.19 0.00 6.14
CA TYR A 118 -3.62 -1.39 6.17
C TYR A 118 -4.76 -1.53 7.18
N TYR A 119 -5.94 -1.92 6.71
CA TYR A 119 -7.13 -2.13 7.52
C TYR A 119 -7.61 -3.58 7.42
N ASN A 120 -7.82 -4.23 8.57
CA ASN A 120 -8.32 -5.61 8.63
C ASN A 120 -7.51 -6.58 7.75
N THR A 121 -6.19 -6.39 7.69
CA THR A 121 -5.31 -7.12 6.77
C THR A 121 -4.57 -8.23 7.51
N HIS A 122 -4.57 -9.44 6.94
CA HIS A 122 -3.76 -10.54 7.44
C HIS A 122 -2.29 -10.33 7.06
N MET A 123 -1.37 -10.57 7.99
CA MET A 123 0.07 -10.49 7.76
C MET A 123 0.77 -11.75 8.26
N GLU A 124 1.40 -12.48 7.33
CA GLU A 124 2.30 -13.59 7.67
C GLU A 124 3.52 -13.08 8.45
N ASN A 125 4.27 -14.01 9.08
CA ASN A 125 5.48 -13.70 9.86
C ASN A 125 6.68 -13.33 8.96
N ILE A 126 6.49 -12.33 8.11
CA ILE A 126 7.47 -11.82 7.14
C ILE A 126 7.67 -10.32 7.26
N ILE A 127 6.86 -9.62 8.07
CA ILE A 127 6.95 -8.18 8.24
C ILE A 127 8.10 -7.86 9.19
N ALA A 128 8.99 -6.96 8.78
CA ALA A 128 10.08 -6.48 9.61
C ALA A 128 9.51 -5.84 10.90
N PRO A 129 10.12 -6.05 12.08
CA PRO A 129 9.58 -5.54 13.35
C PRO A 129 9.28 -4.04 13.35
N LEU A 130 10.13 -3.23 12.73
CA LEU A 130 9.95 -1.77 12.59
C LEU A 130 8.74 -1.41 11.70
N GLY A 131 8.35 -2.28 10.77
CA GLY A 131 7.20 -2.16 9.87
C GLY A 131 7.37 -1.14 8.76
N TRP A 132 7.89 0.05 9.06
CA TRP A 132 7.92 1.19 8.16
C TRP A 132 9.29 1.87 8.11
N ASP A 133 9.55 2.55 6.99
CA ASP A 133 10.78 3.31 6.76
C ASP A 133 10.44 4.75 6.31
N ALA A 134 10.97 5.75 7.02
CA ALA A 134 10.75 7.17 6.66
C ALA A 134 11.55 7.59 5.42
N TRP A 135 12.48 6.74 4.96
CA TRP A 135 13.38 6.98 3.86
C TRP A 135 14.15 8.30 4.03
N PHE A 136 13.97 9.27 3.13
CA PHE A 136 14.61 10.58 3.22
C PHE A 136 13.86 11.60 4.10
N ASN A 137 12.76 11.20 4.74
CA ASN A 137 11.91 12.08 5.55
C ASN A 137 12.15 11.92 7.06
N VAL A 138 13.31 11.42 7.47
CA VAL A 138 13.70 11.33 8.89
C VAL A 138 13.66 12.74 9.51
N GLY A 139 13.07 12.85 10.70
CA GLY A 139 12.81 14.13 11.38
C GLY A 139 11.54 14.86 10.92
N HIS A 140 10.85 14.36 9.89
CA HIS A 140 9.61 14.92 9.35
C HIS A 140 8.47 13.88 9.33
N GLU A 141 8.61 12.79 10.09
CA GLU A 141 7.68 11.66 10.12
C GLU A 141 6.28 12.06 10.59
N GLY A 142 6.16 13.21 11.28
CA GLY A 142 4.88 13.80 11.68
C GLY A 142 3.94 14.10 10.51
N LEU A 143 4.47 14.30 9.29
CA LEU A 143 3.71 14.56 8.07
C LEU A 143 3.25 13.27 7.36
N LEU A 144 3.85 12.12 7.69
CA LEU A 144 3.53 10.83 7.10
C LEU A 144 2.23 10.27 7.69
N THR A 145 1.49 9.50 6.90
CA THR A 145 0.28 8.79 7.34
C THR A 145 0.41 7.29 7.07
N PHE A 146 1.19 6.60 7.89
CA PHE A 146 1.31 5.14 7.88
C PHE A 146 0.57 4.56 9.08
N ALA A 147 -0.34 3.63 8.84
CA ALA A 147 -1.17 3.05 9.90
C ALA A 147 -1.57 1.60 9.61
N GLU A 148 -1.46 0.77 10.64
CA GLU A 148 -2.06 -0.55 10.72
C GLU A 148 -3.27 -0.51 11.67
N VAL A 149 -4.45 -0.97 11.21
CA VAL A 149 -5.67 -0.96 12.02
C VAL A 149 -6.42 -2.27 11.88
N LYS A 150 -6.61 -2.98 13.01
CA LYS A 150 -7.21 -4.32 13.05
C LYS A 150 -6.49 -5.35 12.16
N CYS A 151 -5.21 -5.12 11.85
CA CYS A 151 -4.38 -6.13 11.21
C CYS A 151 -4.16 -7.30 12.17
N TYR A 152 -3.98 -8.49 11.62
CA TYR A 152 -3.86 -9.73 12.39
C TYR A 152 -2.91 -10.71 11.70
N GLY A 153 -2.57 -11.80 12.39
CA GLY A 153 -1.53 -12.73 11.98
C GLY A 153 -0.19 -12.42 12.64
N ALA A 154 0.79 -13.30 12.46
CA ALA A 154 2.06 -13.23 13.18
C ALA A 154 2.91 -12.00 12.82
N GLY A 155 2.79 -11.46 11.60
CA GLY A 155 3.47 -10.24 11.18
C GLY A 155 2.84 -8.94 11.67
N ALA A 156 1.60 -8.99 12.18
CA ALA A 156 0.85 -7.82 12.63
C ALA A 156 1.17 -7.43 14.09
N ASN A 157 2.22 -8.00 14.70
CA ASN A 157 2.67 -7.56 16.01
C ASN A 157 3.32 -6.17 15.91
N THR A 158 2.66 -5.17 16.49
CA THR A 158 3.10 -3.77 16.43
C THR A 158 4.01 -3.35 17.59
N SER A 159 4.33 -4.23 18.55
CA SER A 159 5.07 -3.88 19.78
C SER A 159 6.46 -3.29 19.55
N ALA A 160 7.06 -3.55 18.37
CA ALA A 160 8.38 -3.08 17.97
C ALA A 160 8.33 -2.11 16.77
N ARG A 161 7.14 -1.65 16.37
CA ARG A 161 6.99 -0.70 15.25
C ARG A 161 7.68 0.61 15.57
N VAL A 162 8.00 1.33 14.50
CA VAL A 162 8.41 2.72 14.60
C VAL A 162 7.42 3.52 15.45
N LYS A 163 7.94 4.39 16.33
CA LYS A 163 7.09 5.17 17.27
C LYS A 163 6.22 6.22 16.59
N TRP A 164 6.53 6.57 15.34
CA TRP A 164 5.83 7.58 14.57
C TRP A 164 4.69 7.02 13.70
N GLU A 165 4.44 5.70 13.75
CA GLU A 165 3.24 5.11 13.15
C GLU A 165 1.98 5.81 13.68
N LYS A 166 1.06 6.16 12.77
CA LYS A 166 -0.12 6.96 13.10
C LYS A 166 -1.20 6.10 13.74
N GLN A 167 -1.65 6.55 14.90
CA GLN A 167 -2.94 6.15 15.46
C GLN A 167 -4.01 7.12 14.97
N LEU A 168 -4.76 6.72 13.94
CA LEU A 168 -5.75 7.58 13.32
C LEU A 168 -7.01 7.73 14.21
N PRO A 169 -7.49 8.95 14.45
CA PRO A 169 -8.80 9.17 15.06
C PRO A 169 -9.91 8.48 14.26
N ILE A 170 -10.92 7.96 14.94
CA ILE A 170 -11.99 7.16 14.31
C ILE A 170 -12.69 7.89 13.15
N GLN A 171 -12.82 9.21 13.22
CA GLN A 171 -13.43 10.02 12.17
C GLN A 171 -12.58 10.07 10.90
N GLU A 172 -11.26 10.23 11.05
CA GLU A 172 -10.32 10.21 9.92
C GLU A 172 -10.21 8.82 9.32
N LEU A 173 -10.10 7.80 10.18
CA LEU A 173 -10.06 6.41 9.75
C LEU A 173 -11.27 6.05 8.87
N ARG A 174 -12.50 6.43 9.28
CA ARG A 174 -13.74 6.19 8.51
C ARG A 174 -13.73 6.86 7.13
N LYS A 175 -13.00 7.96 6.93
CA LYS A 175 -12.88 8.59 5.61
C LYS A 175 -11.99 7.77 4.67
N LEU A 176 -11.04 7.01 5.22
CA LEU A 176 -10.07 6.23 4.44
C LEU A 176 -10.55 4.79 4.18
N ILE A 177 -11.16 4.13 5.18
CA ILE A 177 -11.46 2.69 5.09
C ILE A 177 -12.78 2.37 4.37
N HIS A 178 -13.65 3.36 4.14
CA HIS A 178 -14.89 3.15 3.39
C HIS A 178 -14.69 3.56 1.93
N VAL A 179 -14.81 2.61 1.00
CA VAL A 179 -14.58 2.85 -0.43
C VAL A 179 -15.41 4.02 -0.99
N ASN A 180 -16.66 4.20 -0.55
CA ASN A 180 -17.51 5.30 -0.97
C ASN A 180 -17.05 6.67 -0.46
N HIS A 181 -16.38 6.72 0.68
CA HIS A 181 -15.82 7.97 1.22
C HIS A 181 -14.44 8.26 0.67
N PHE A 182 -13.60 7.23 0.51
CA PHE A 182 -12.23 7.39 0.08
C PHE A 182 -12.11 7.50 -1.43
N LEU A 183 -12.83 6.70 -2.21
CA LEU A 183 -12.55 6.51 -3.63
C LEU A 183 -13.75 6.79 -4.55
N ASN A 184 -14.96 6.48 -4.09
CA ASN A 184 -16.15 6.35 -4.91
C ASN A 184 -17.24 7.39 -4.57
N GLN A 185 -16.84 8.64 -4.34
CA GLN A 185 -17.76 9.70 -3.90
C GLN A 185 -18.81 10.05 -4.96
N ASP A 186 -18.46 9.92 -6.25
CA ASP A 186 -19.34 10.18 -7.40
C ASP A 186 -19.96 8.90 -8.00
N GLY A 187 -19.85 7.77 -7.29
CA GLY A 187 -20.44 6.48 -7.67
C GLY A 187 -19.98 5.99 -9.04
N TRP A 188 -18.69 6.15 -9.34
CA TRP A 188 -18.14 5.77 -10.64
C TRP A 188 -17.92 4.26 -10.77
N ILE A 189 -17.69 3.56 -9.66
CA ILE A 189 -17.47 2.10 -9.66
C ILE A 189 -18.75 1.40 -10.13
N GLU A 190 -19.92 1.82 -9.64
CA GLU A 190 -21.23 1.23 -10.02
C GLU A 190 -21.65 1.55 -11.46
N LYS A 191 -21.01 2.55 -12.09
CA LYS A 191 -21.28 2.96 -13.48
C LYS A 191 -20.43 2.19 -14.48
N GLN A 192 -19.46 1.42 -14.03
CA GLN A 192 -18.66 0.56 -14.90
C GLN A 192 -19.47 -0.66 -15.35
N PRO A 193 -19.08 -1.30 -16.48
CA PRO A 193 -19.64 -2.58 -16.87
C PRO A 193 -19.54 -3.61 -15.73
N PRO A 194 -20.49 -4.56 -15.65
CA PRO A 194 -20.43 -5.62 -14.64
C PRO A 194 -19.12 -6.42 -14.77
N SER A 195 -18.60 -6.84 -13.62
CA SER A 195 -17.36 -7.61 -13.47
C SER A 195 -17.63 -9.08 -13.18
#